data_AF-Q5JF53-F1
#
_entry.id   AF-Q5JF53-F1
#
_cell.length_a   1.000
_cell.length_b   1.000
_cell.length_c   1.000
_cell.angle_alpha   90.00
_cell.angle_beta   90.00
_cell.angle_gamma   90.00
#
_symmetry.space_group_name_H-M   'P 1'
#
loop_
_entity.id
_entity.type
_entity.pdbx_description
1 polymer ?
#
loop_
_entity_poly.entity_id
_entity_poly.type
_entity_poly.pdbx_seq_one_letter_code
_entity_poly.pdbx_strand_id
1 'polypeptide(L)'
;MVAARAEMIRQAARYGRHVYRPFFDYMQREIRSAENKYLFSTLIEEALPGQFSLYDLDALVFRKHSEVPLAAFELKFISWRVAKDSWAKRELLVNGWQFQRLRALSEVLTLPLYYFIQVGQERFVMFNVANVEPSFEYRRGGSARDYYAVISLDDVVVSRDFGEFADDLGLLLGVNLSKPAQVPAYAVGGR
;
A
#
# COMPACT_ATOMS: atom_id res chain seq x y z
N MET A 1 -4.84 -1.97 18.24
CA MET A 1 -5.16 -0.82 17.36
C MET A 1 -4.58 0.53 17.83
N VAL A 2 -4.34 0.74 19.13
CA VAL A 2 -3.83 2.02 19.68
C VAL A 2 -2.35 2.30 19.31
N ALA A 3 -1.50 1.26 19.30
CA ALA A 3 -0.07 1.40 19.00
C ALA A 3 0.21 1.89 17.56
N ALA A 4 -0.51 1.36 16.56
CA ALA A 4 -0.35 1.75 15.16
C ALA A 4 -0.74 3.22 14.92
N ARG A 5 -1.82 3.70 15.55
CA ARG A 5 -2.24 5.12 15.47
C ARG A 5 -1.23 6.05 16.15
N ALA A 6 -0.71 5.67 17.31
CA ALA A 6 0.31 6.46 18.00
C ALA A 6 1.62 6.56 17.20
N GLU A 7 1.99 5.50 16.48
CA GLU A 7 3.20 5.47 15.65
C GLU A 7 3.04 6.27 14.35
N MET A 8 1.86 6.23 13.72
CA MET A 8 1.52 7.09 12.58
C MET A 8 1.52 8.58 12.95
N ILE A 9 0.97 8.95 14.11
CA ILE A 9 1.00 10.33 14.62
C ILE A 9 2.44 10.81 14.83
N ARG A 10 3.32 9.95 15.35
CA ARG A 10 4.76 10.26 15.51
C ARG A 10 5.47 10.45 14.16
N GLN A 11 5.15 9.63 13.16
CA GLN A 11 5.67 9.81 11.80
C GLN A 11 5.22 11.13 11.18
N ALA A 12 3.93 11.47 11.26
CA ALA A 12 3.40 12.74 10.73
C ALA A 12 4.04 13.96 11.41
N ALA A 13 4.29 13.90 12.72
CA ALA A 13 4.95 14.98 13.46
C ALA A 13 6.40 15.23 12.98
N ARG A 14 7.12 14.20 12.50
CA ARG A 14 8.48 14.31 11.96
C ARG A 14 8.55 15.15 10.68
N TYR A 15 7.45 15.24 9.93
CA TYR A 15 7.37 16.01 8.67
C TYR A 15 6.85 17.45 8.85
N GLY A 16 6.55 17.89 10.08
CA GLY A 16 6.26 19.30 10.41
C GLY A 16 4.77 19.70 10.43
N ARG A 17 4.48 20.91 10.94
CA ARG A 17 3.11 21.42 11.21
C ARG A 17 2.18 21.45 9.99
N HIS A 18 2.70 21.57 8.78
CA HIS A 18 1.91 21.66 7.54
C HIS A 18 1.27 20.32 7.14
N VAL A 19 1.76 19.19 7.65
CA VAL A 19 1.20 17.84 7.38
C VAL A 19 0.19 17.42 8.45
N TYR A 20 0.26 18.03 9.65
CA TYR A 20 -0.45 17.55 10.84
C TYR A 20 -1.97 17.78 10.79
N ARG A 21 -2.45 18.97 10.38
CA ARG A 21 -3.89 19.24 10.25
C ARG A 21 -4.53 18.46 9.08
N PRO A 22 -3.93 18.44 7.87
CA PRO A 22 -4.40 17.56 6.80
C PRO A 22 -4.49 16.08 7.21
N PHE A 23 -3.56 15.61 8.06
CA PHE A 23 -3.59 14.26 8.60
C PHE A 23 -4.82 13.99 9.48
N PHE A 24 -5.18 14.89 10.40
CA PHE A 24 -6.38 14.69 11.23
C PHE A 24 -7.68 14.73 10.40
N ASP A 25 -7.77 15.68 9.46
CA ASP A 25 -8.92 15.79 8.58
C ASP A 25 -9.05 14.54 7.70
N TYR A 26 -7.92 14.01 7.22
CA TYR A 26 -7.84 12.72 6.54
C TYR A 26 -8.32 11.57 7.45
N MET A 27 -7.79 11.47 8.67
CA MET A 27 -8.19 10.41 9.62
C MET A 27 -9.70 10.43 9.93
N GLN A 28 -10.31 11.61 10.05
CA GLN A 28 -11.75 11.72 10.23
C GLN A 28 -12.52 11.19 9.02
N ARG A 29 -12.07 11.48 7.81
CA ARG A 29 -12.66 10.95 6.58
C ARG A 29 -12.52 9.43 6.49
N GLU A 30 -11.36 8.90 6.84
CA GLU A 30 -11.11 7.45 6.84
C GLU A 30 -12.00 6.71 7.82
N ILE A 31 -12.22 7.27 9.03
CA ILE A 31 -13.16 6.68 10.01
C ILE A 31 -14.56 6.60 9.42
N ARG A 32 -15.07 7.69 8.84
CA ARG A 32 -16.40 7.70 8.21
C ARG A 32 -16.48 6.74 7.02
N SER A 33 -15.42 6.66 6.21
CA SER A 33 -15.38 5.68 5.11
C SER A 33 -15.43 4.25 5.64
N ALA A 34 -14.74 3.93 6.73
CA ALA A 34 -14.77 2.62 7.35
C ALA A 34 -16.16 2.27 7.92
N GLU A 35 -16.84 3.25 8.53
CA GLU A 35 -18.23 3.09 8.99
C GLU A 35 -19.17 2.76 7.83
N ASN A 36 -19.09 3.49 6.72
CA ASN A 36 -19.93 3.24 5.53
C ASN A 36 -19.65 1.86 4.91
N LYS A 37 -18.38 1.47 4.81
CA LYS A 37 -17.96 0.15 4.30
C LYS A 37 -18.52 -0.97 5.18
N TYR A 38 -18.43 -0.81 6.50
CA TYR A 38 -19.00 -1.76 7.45
C TYR A 38 -20.51 -1.88 7.26
N LEU A 39 -21.23 -0.76 7.25
CA LEU A 39 -22.68 -0.76 7.05
C LEU A 39 -23.08 -1.47 5.75
N PHE A 40 -22.44 -1.12 4.63
CA PHE A 40 -22.71 -1.76 3.35
C PHE A 40 -22.44 -3.28 3.40
N SER A 41 -21.33 -3.69 4.03
CA SER A 41 -21.00 -5.11 4.17
C SER A 41 -22.03 -5.89 4.97
N THR A 42 -22.54 -5.30 6.06
CA THR A 42 -23.59 -5.89 6.88
C THR A 42 -24.89 -6.03 6.08
N LEU A 43 -25.28 -4.99 5.33
CA LEU A 43 -26.49 -5.05 4.52
C LEU A 43 -26.43 -6.14 3.44
N ILE A 44 -25.27 -6.34 2.81
CA ILE A 44 -25.09 -7.41 1.83
C ILE A 44 -25.16 -8.79 2.49
N GLU A 45 -24.49 -8.98 3.64
CA GLU A 45 -24.53 -10.26 4.36
C GLU A 45 -25.93 -10.58 4.89
N GLU A 46 -26.67 -9.58 5.38
CA GLU A 46 -28.07 -9.76 5.81
C GLU A 46 -28.98 -10.13 4.64
N ALA A 47 -28.81 -9.49 3.48
CA ALA A 47 -29.62 -9.76 2.30
C ALA A 47 -29.28 -11.11 1.64
N LEU A 48 -28.00 -11.50 1.64
CA LEU A 48 -27.46 -12.64 0.90
C LEU A 48 -26.43 -13.44 1.74
N PRO A 49 -26.86 -14.10 2.82
CA PRO A 49 -25.94 -14.70 3.80
C PRO A 49 -24.99 -15.73 3.19
N GLY A 50 -23.70 -15.56 3.45
CA GLY A 50 -22.63 -16.47 3.02
C GLY A 50 -22.40 -16.56 1.50
N GLN A 51 -23.08 -15.75 0.69
CA GLN A 51 -22.97 -15.81 -0.77
C GLN A 51 -21.82 -14.95 -1.31
N PHE A 52 -21.47 -13.85 -0.63
CA PHE A 52 -20.51 -12.88 -1.13
C PHE A 52 -19.37 -12.63 -0.15
N SER A 53 -18.19 -12.33 -0.69
CA SER A 53 -17.07 -11.78 0.05
C SER A 53 -16.73 -10.42 -0.54
N LEU A 54 -16.79 -9.37 0.27
CA LEU A 54 -16.45 -8.03 -0.17
C LEU A 54 -14.95 -7.79 -0.08
N TYR A 55 -14.43 -7.04 -1.05
CA TYR A 55 -13.04 -6.64 -1.13
C TYR A 55 -12.96 -5.17 -1.53
N ASP A 56 -12.12 -4.41 -0.83
CA ASP A 56 -11.88 -3.00 -1.10
C ASP A 56 -10.50 -2.83 -1.72
N LEU A 57 -10.43 -2.08 -2.82
CA LEU A 57 -9.15 -1.56 -3.31
C LEU A 57 -8.73 -0.34 -2.48
N ASP A 58 -7.48 -0.31 -2.03
CA ASP A 58 -7.00 0.77 -1.16
C ASP A 58 -6.85 2.10 -1.90
N ALA A 59 -6.33 2.08 -3.13
CA ALA A 59 -6.16 3.32 -3.91
C ALA A 59 -6.27 3.11 -5.42
N LEU A 60 -6.78 4.15 -6.09
CA LEU A 60 -6.75 4.32 -7.54
C LEU A 60 -6.02 5.61 -7.87
N VAL A 61 -5.03 5.54 -8.75
CA VAL A 61 -4.19 6.67 -9.13
C VAL A 61 -4.62 7.20 -10.49
N PHE A 62 -4.74 8.52 -10.60
CA PHE A 62 -5.06 9.25 -11.82
C PHE A 62 -3.94 10.22 -12.15
N ARG A 63 -3.77 10.57 -13.43
CA ARG A 63 -2.98 11.75 -13.78
C ARG A 63 -3.71 12.99 -13.28
N LYS A 64 -2.96 13.94 -12.74
CA LYS A 64 -3.51 15.24 -12.36
C LYS A 64 -4.18 15.88 -13.59
N HIS A 65 -5.43 16.30 -13.45
CA HIS A 65 -6.28 16.82 -14.54
C HIS A 65 -6.69 15.80 -15.62
N SER A 66 -6.68 14.51 -15.31
CA SER A 66 -7.23 13.45 -16.16
C SER A 66 -8.26 12.62 -15.39
N GLU A 67 -9.31 12.21 -16.09
CA GLU A 67 -10.30 11.26 -15.60
C GLU A 67 -9.92 9.80 -15.93
N VAL A 68 -8.77 9.58 -16.59
CA VAL A 68 -8.29 8.24 -16.96
C VAL A 68 -7.47 7.66 -15.80
N PRO A 69 -7.87 6.52 -15.23
CA PRO A 69 -7.10 5.86 -14.19
C PRO A 69 -5.80 5.27 -14.77
N LEU A 70 -4.72 5.30 -13.99
CA LEU A 70 -3.41 4.77 -14.36
C LEU A 70 -3.13 3.39 -13.74
N ALA A 71 -3.38 3.26 -12.45
CA ALA A 71 -3.04 2.06 -11.69
C ALA A 71 -3.90 1.97 -10.42
N ALA A 72 -4.20 0.74 -10.01
CA ALA A 72 -4.76 0.42 -8.70
C ALA A 72 -3.64 -0.05 -7.77
N PHE A 73 -3.80 0.23 -6.49
CA PHE A 73 -2.86 -0.18 -5.46
C PHE A 73 -3.58 -0.83 -4.29
N GLU A 74 -3.02 -1.94 -3.85
CA GLU A 74 -3.19 -2.47 -2.50
C GLU A 74 -2.03 -1.97 -1.63
N LEU A 75 -2.35 -1.31 -0.53
CA LEU A 75 -1.39 -0.68 0.36
C LEU A 75 -1.21 -1.53 1.62
N LYS A 76 0.04 -1.83 1.97
CA LYS A 76 0.37 -2.53 3.21
C LYS A 76 1.52 -1.89 3.96
N PHE A 77 1.47 -2.05 5.27
CA PHE A 77 2.58 -1.79 6.16
C PHE A 77 2.94 -3.09 6.89
N ILE A 78 4.21 -3.47 6.85
CA ILE A 78 4.75 -4.60 7.59
C ILE A 78 5.84 -4.07 8.52
N SER A 79 5.68 -4.28 9.83
CA SER A 79 6.73 -3.88 10.77
C SER A 79 8.01 -4.69 10.53
N TRP A 80 9.18 -4.05 10.69
CA TRP A 80 10.47 -4.75 10.55
C TRP A 80 10.61 -5.95 11.49
N ARG A 81 10.00 -5.87 12.69
CA ARG A 81 9.98 -6.97 13.67
C ARG A 81 9.39 -8.26 13.09
N VAL A 82 8.38 -8.15 12.22
CA VAL A 82 7.70 -9.27 11.58
C VAL A 82 8.43 -9.69 10.30
N ALA A 83 8.91 -8.72 9.51
CA ALA A 83 9.53 -9.00 8.21
C ALA A 83 10.96 -9.55 8.31
N LYS A 84 11.73 -9.23 9.36
CA LYS A 84 13.18 -9.47 9.40
C LYS A 84 13.61 -10.91 9.06
N ASP A 85 12.87 -11.91 9.50
CA ASP A 85 13.27 -13.31 9.38
C ASP A 85 13.01 -13.85 7.96
N SER A 86 11.90 -13.43 7.32
CA SER A 86 11.63 -13.74 5.91
C SER A 86 12.53 -12.91 5.00
N TRP A 87 12.75 -11.64 5.36
CA TRP A 87 13.61 -10.74 4.60
C TRP A 87 15.05 -11.26 4.53
N ALA A 88 15.58 -11.81 5.63
CA ALA A 88 16.89 -12.46 5.65
C ALA A 88 17.00 -13.65 4.68
N LYS A 89 15.87 -14.29 4.34
CA LYS A 89 15.76 -15.36 3.35
C LYS A 89 15.44 -14.86 1.94
N ARG A 90 15.44 -13.54 1.72
CA ARG A 90 14.99 -12.89 0.48
C ARG A 90 13.51 -13.13 0.17
N GLU A 91 12.67 -13.24 1.20
CA GLU A 91 11.23 -13.48 1.06
C GLU A 91 10.39 -12.31 1.62
N LEU A 92 9.34 -11.97 0.89
CA LEU A 92 8.23 -11.14 1.33
C LEU A 92 7.00 -12.01 1.60
N LEU A 93 6.40 -11.85 2.76
CA LEU A 93 5.19 -12.58 3.15
C LEU A 93 3.98 -11.66 3.11
N VAL A 94 2.96 -12.03 2.33
CA VAL A 94 1.64 -11.37 2.32
C VAL A 94 0.54 -12.39 2.56
N ASN A 95 -0.65 -11.94 2.96
CA ASN A 95 -1.78 -12.84 3.21
C ASN A 95 -2.15 -13.60 1.92
N GLY A 96 -2.12 -14.93 1.97
CA GLY A 96 -2.30 -15.78 0.79
C GLY A 96 -3.70 -15.68 0.18
N TRP A 97 -4.74 -15.67 1.02
CA TRP A 97 -6.12 -15.52 0.56
C TRP A 97 -6.35 -14.15 -0.08
N GLN A 98 -5.75 -13.11 0.50
CA GLN A 98 -5.85 -11.77 -0.03
C GLN A 98 -5.14 -11.65 -1.39
N PHE A 99 -3.93 -12.21 -1.52
CA PHE A 99 -3.19 -12.23 -2.78
C PHE A 99 -3.98 -12.95 -3.88
N GLN A 100 -4.58 -14.10 -3.58
CA GLN A 100 -5.39 -14.86 -4.56
C GLN A 100 -6.59 -14.05 -5.07
N ARG A 101 -7.29 -13.35 -4.16
CA ARG A 101 -8.40 -12.46 -4.56
C ARG A 101 -7.91 -11.32 -5.45
N LEU A 102 -6.79 -10.72 -5.11
CA LEU A 102 -6.18 -9.66 -5.94
C LEU A 102 -5.71 -10.18 -7.29
N ARG A 103 -5.17 -11.41 -7.37
CA ARG A 103 -4.78 -12.03 -8.64
C ARG A 103 -6.00 -12.23 -9.54
N ALA A 104 -7.05 -12.84 -9.02
CA ALA A 104 -8.31 -13.01 -9.75
C ALA A 104 -8.92 -11.65 -10.17
N LEU A 105 -8.86 -10.64 -9.30
CA LEU A 105 -9.32 -9.30 -9.63
C LEU A 105 -8.45 -8.65 -10.73
N SER A 106 -7.13 -8.85 -10.71
CA SER A 106 -6.22 -8.31 -11.71
C SER A 106 -6.45 -8.88 -13.12
N GLU A 107 -7.02 -10.08 -13.23
CA GLU A 107 -7.37 -10.70 -14.52
C GLU A 107 -8.57 -10.05 -15.19
N VAL A 108 -9.46 -9.43 -14.42
CA VAL A 108 -10.69 -8.78 -14.93
C VAL A 108 -10.61 -7.26 -14.95
N LEU A 109 -9.66 -6.67 -14.20
CA LEU A 109 -9.41 -5.24 -14.25
C LEU A 109 -8.71 -4.88 -15.56
N THR A 110 -9.20 -3.82 -16.21
CA THR A 110 -8.53 -3.19 -17.35
C THR A 110 -7.31 -2.35 -16.94
N LEU A 111 -7.08 -2.23 -15.63
CA LEU A 111 -6.08 -1.39 -15.00
C LEU A 111 -5.03 -2.26 -14.30
N PRO A 112 -3.73 -1.95 -14.39
CA PRO A 112 -2.73 -2.70 -13.65
C PRO A 112 -2.92 -2.51 -12.14
N LEU A 113 -2.82 -3.62 -11.41
CA LEU A 113 -3.00 -3.69 -9.96
C LEU A 113 -1.66 -4.02 -9.30
N TYR A 114 -1.22 -3.14 -8.40
CA TYR A 114 0.06 -3.27 -7.72
C TYR A 114 -0.13 -3.51 -6.22
N TYR A 115 0.75 -4.32 -5.64
CA TYR A 115 1.02 -4.21 -4.21
C TYR A 115 2.04 -3.10 -3.99
N PHE A 116 1.77 -2.24 -3.00
CA PHE A 116 2.74 -1.32 -2.41
C PHE A 116 2.86 -1.62 -0.92
N ILE A 117 4.06 -1.99 -0.50
CA ILE A 117 4.31 -2.45 0.86
C ILE A 117 5.45 -1.65 1.48
N GLN A 118 5.14 -0.87 2.51
CA GLN A 118 6.15 -0.27 3.36
C GLN A 118 6.62 -1.29 4.41
N VAL A 119 7.92 -1.54 4.46
CA VAL A 119 8.56 -2.46 5.41
C VAL A 119 9.44 -1.69 6.39
N GLY A 120 9.01 -1.61 7.64
CA GLY A 120 9.63 -0.74 8.63
C GLY A 120 9.54 0.74 8.22
N GLN A 121 10.55 1.55 8.55
CA GLN A 121 10.49 2.99 8.30
C GLN A 121 11.09 3.44 6.96
N GLU A 122 11.83 2.57 6.26
CA GLU A 122 12.74 3.00 5.19
C GLU A 122 12.58 2.23 3.88
N ARG A 123 12.02 1.01 3.92
CA ARG A 123 11.99 0.13 2.75
C ARG A 123 10.61 0.10 2.13
N PHE A 124 10.57 0.06 0.81
CA PHE A 124 9.35 -0.02 0.02
C PHE A 124 9.47 -1.18 -0.96
N VAL A 125 8.43 -2.00 -1.04
CA VAL A 125 8.34 -3.09 -1.99
C VAL A 125 7.15 -2.86 -2.90
N MET A 126 7.38 -2.96 -4.21
CA MET A 126 6.35 -2.76 -5.23
C MET A 126 6.39 -3.86 -6.27
N PHE A 127 5.21 -4.36 -6.66
CA PHE A 127 5.11 -5.30 -7.77
C PHE A 127 3.70 -5.36 -8.34
N ASN A 128 3.60 -5.69 -9.62
CA ASN A 128 2.33 -5.93 -10.30
C ASN A 128 1.83 -7.34 -9.92
N VAL A 129 0.60 -7.41 -9.40
CA VAL A 129 0.01 -8.67 -8.91
C VAL A 129 -0.09 -9.73 -10.01
N ALA A 130 -0.31 -9.32 -11.27
CA ALA A 130 -0.42 -10.22 -12.41
C ALA A 130 0.92 -10.82 -12.87
N ASN A 131 2.05 -10.20 -12.47
CA ASN A 131 3.38 -10.54 -12.99
C ASN A 131 4.29 -11.24 -11.98
N VAL A 132 3.83 -11.43 -10.74
CA VAL A 132 4.59 -12.13 -9.70
C VAL A 132 3.98 -13.49 -9.44
N GLU A 133 4.84 -14.51 -9.33
CA GLU A 133 4.44 -15.88 -9.01
C GLU A 133 4.82 -16.23 -7.57
N PRO A 134 3.85 -16.30 -6.63
CA PRO A 134 4.14 -16.65 -5.25
C PRO A 134 4.21 -18.17 -5.05
N SER A 135 4.91 -18.58 -4.00
CA SER A 135 4.70 -19.90 -3.37
C SER A 135 3.65 -19.77 -2.27
N PHE A 136 2.63 -20.64 -2.25
CA PHE A 136 1.61 -20.61 -1.20
C PHE A 136 1.92 -21.57 -0.06
N GLU A 137 1.99 -21.07 1.16
CA GLU A 137 2.45 -21.85 2.31
C GLU A 137 1.69 -21.53 3.59
N TYR A 138 1.45 -22.55 4.42
CA TYR A 138 1.03 -22.35 5.81
C TYR A 138 2.26 -22.24 6.70
N ARG A 139 2.54 -21.04 7.23
CA ARG A 139 3.66 -20.80 8.15
C ARG A 139 3.13 -20.58 9.57
N ARG A 140 3.89 -21.03 10.57
CA ARG A 140 3.56 -20.77 11.98
C ARG A 140 4.00 -19.35 12.35
N GLY A 141 3.04 -18.47 12.58
CA GLY A 141 3.24 -17.14 13.16
C GLY A 141 2.79 -17.14 14.63
N GLY A 142 3.59 -17.69 15.54
CA GLY A 142 3.17 -17.86 16.94
C GLY A 142 2.20 -19.03 17.12
N SER A 143 1.05 -18.79 17.79
CA SER A 143 0.05 -19.83 18.10
C SER A 143 -0.88 -20.19 16.93
N ALA A 144 -0.89 -19.40 15.86
CA ALA A 144 -1.72 -19.63 14.68
C ALA A 144 -0.87 -20.08 13.47
N ARG A 145 -1.49 -20.90 12.61
CA ARG A 145 -1.00 -21.16 11.25
C ARG A 145 -1.67 -20.15 10.32
N ASP A 146 -0.88 -19.27 9.75
CA ASP A 146 -1.36 -18.31 8.78
C ASP A 146 -1.04 -18.81 7.37
N TYR A 147 -1.95 -18.55 6.44
CA TYR A 147 -1.78 -18.85 5.03
C TYR A 147 -1.13 -17.65 4.32
N TYR A 148 0.07 -17.86 3.77
CA TYR A 148 0.87 -16.82 3.13
C TYR A 148 1.04 -17.09 1.64
N ALA A 149 1.07 -16.01 0.86
CA ALA A 149 1.77 -15.96 -0.41
C ALA A 149 3.20 -15.50 -0.11
N VAL A 150 4.16 -16.35 -0.41
CA VAL A 150 5.60 -16.15 -0.24
C VAL A 150 6.16 -15.67 -1.58
N ILE A 151 6.67 -14.45 -1.61
CA ILE A 151 7.15 -13.78 -2.80
C ILE A 151 8.67 -13.59 -2.69
N SER A 152 9.41 -13.94 -3.73
CA SER A 152 10.84 -13.68 -3.77
C SER A 152 11.09 -12.17 -3.87
N LEU A 153 12.03 -11.67 -3.08
CA LEU A 153 12.48 -10.28 -3.21
C LEU A 153 13.26 -10.03 -4.51
N ASP A 154 13.67 -11.07 -5.23
CA ASP A 154 14.28 -10.95 -6.56
C ASP A 154 13.25 -10.68 -7.67
N ASP A 155 11.97 -10.96 -7.43
CA ASP A 155 10.90 -10.81 -8.42
C ASP A 155 10.12 -9.48 -8.27
N VAL A 156 10.57 -8.60 -7.37
CA VAL A 156 9.87 -7.38 -7.00
C VAL A 156 10.81 -6.18 -6.99
N VAL A 157 10.24 -4.98 -7.10
CA VAL A 157 11.00 -3.73 -6.92
C VAL A 157 11.18 -3.49 -5.43
N VAL A 158 12.42 -3.30 -4.98
CA VAL A 158 12.77 -3.00 -3.59
C VAL A 158 13.52 -1.67 -3.53
N SER A 159 12.85 -0.63 -3.07
CA SER A 159 13.44 0.68 -2.84
C SER A 159 13.90 0.81 -1.38
N ARG A 160 15.14 1.25 -1.18
CA ARG A 160 15.81 1.26 0.14
C ARG A 160 15.58 2.53 0.93
N ASP A 161 15.15 3.58 0.25
CA ASP A 161 14.76 4.85 0.82
C ASP A 161 13.65 5.51 -0.02
N PHE A 162 13.21 6.68 0.42
CA PHE A 162 12.13 7.43 -0.24
C PHE A 162 12.53 7.98 -1.62
N GLY A 163 13.82 8.28 -1.84
CA GLY A 163 14.31 8.78 -3.12
C GLY A 163 14.25 7.70 -4.19
N GLU A 164 14.80 6.52 -3.90
CA GLU A 164 14.68 5.35 -4.78
C GLU A 164 13.20 5.01 -5.06
N PHE A 165 12.34 5.08 -4.02
CA PHE A 165 10.92 4.83 -4.18
C PHE A 165 10.26 5.82 -5.16
N ALA A 166 10.55 7.11 -5.02
CA ALA A 166 9.99 8.13 -5.90
C ALA A 166 10.40 7.89 -7.36
N ASP A 167 11.66 7.49 -7.56
CA ASP A 167 12.21 7.15 -8.87
C ASP A 167 11.51 5.94 -9.49
N ASP A 168 11.45 4.83 -8.74
CA ASP A 168 10.80 3.58 -9.16
C ASP A 168 9.31 3.76 -9.46
N LEU A 169 8.58 4.49 -8.60
CA LEU A 169 7.16 4.76 -8.79
C LEU A 169 6.92 5.63 -10.03
N GLY A 170 7.78 6.63 -10.27
CA GLY A 170 7.70 7.46 -11.46
C GLY A 170 7.87 6.64 -12.74
N LEU A 171 8.84 5.72 -12.77
CA LEU A 171 9.03 4.79 -13.88
C LEU A 171 7.80 3.89 -14.10
N LEU A 172 7.27 3.30 -13.02
CA LEU A 172 6.08 2.43 -13.08
C LEU A 172 4.85 3.16 -13.63
N LEU A 173 4.64 4.42 -13.22
CA LEU A 173 3.49 5.21 -13.65
C LEU A 173 3.72 5.95 -14.99
N GLY A 174 4.87 5.76 -15.63
CA GLY A 174 5.22 6.42 -16.88
C GLY A 174 5.32 7.95 -16.74
N VAL A 175 5.77 8.42 -15.58
CA VAL A 175 6.09 9.83 -15.32
C VAL A 175 7.56 10.04 -15.66
N ASN A 176 7.83 10.93 -16.63
CA ASN A 176 9.20 11.31 -16.96
C ASN A 176 9.74 12.15 -15.79
N LEU A 177 10.55 11.52 -14.93
CA LEU A 177 11.19 12.19 -13.80
C LEU A 177 12.37 13.03 -14.31
N SER A 178 12.09 14.08 -15.08
CA SER A 178 13.00 15.20 -15.14
C SER A 178 13.13 15.73 -13.71
N LYS A 179 14.30 15.50 -13.10
CA LYS A 179 14.68 15.99 -11.76
C LYS A 179 13.99 17.32 -11.47
N PRO A 180 13.35 17.51 -10.30
CA PRO A 180 12.74 18.79 -9.99
C PRO A 180 13.82 19.86 -10.21
N ALA A 181 13.52 20.82 -11.09
CA ALA A 181 14.35 21.99 -11.27
C ALA A 181 14.65 22.51 -9.86
N GLN A 182 15.94 22.58 -9.51
CA GLN A 182 16.37 23.22 -8.28
C GLN A 182 15.66 24.57 -8.25
N VAL A 183 14.72 24.76 -7.32
CA VAL A 183 14.16 26.09 -7.08
C VAL A 183 15.35 26.91 -6.63
N PRO A 184 15.81 27.89 -7.43
CA PRO A 184 17.03 28.58 -7.10
C PRO A 184 16.77 29.41 -5.83
N ALA A 185 17.78 29.45 -4.96
CA ALA A 185 17.71 29.96 -3.59
C ALA A 185 17.35 31.46 -3.44
N TYR A 186 16.92 32.14 -4.51
CA TYR A 186 16.51 33.55 -4.50
C TYR A 186 15.00 33.78 -4.46
N ALA A 187 14.16 32.74 -4.32
CA ALA A 187 12.71 32.90 -4.16
C ALA A 187 12.25 33.16 -2.70
N VAL A 188 13.16 33.58 -1.81
CA VAL A 188 12.82 34.16 -0.50
C VAL A 188 13.02 35.67 -0.60
N GLY A 189 11.98 36.39 -1.00
CA GLY A 189 12.00 37.84 -1.06
C GLY A 189 10.61 38.45 -1.26
N GLY A 190 10.10 39.09 -0.21
CA GLY A 190 8.88 39.93 -0.19
C GLY A 190 7.70 39.23 0.48
N ARG A 191 7.08 39.73 1.56
CA ARG A 191 7.12 41.04 2.24
C ARG A 191 7.11 40.84 3.74
#